data_AF-A0A7S1BL79-F1
#
_entry.id   AF-A0A7S1BL79-F1
#
_cell.length_a   1.000
_cell.length_b   1.000
_cell.length_c   1.000
_cell.angle_alpha   90.00
_cell.angle_beta   90.00
_cell.angle_gamma   90.00
#
_symmetry.space_group_name_H-M   'P 1'
#
loop_
_entity.id
_entity.type
_entity.pdbx_description
1 polymer ?
#
loop_
_entity_poly.entity_id
_entity_poly.type
_entity_poly.pdbx_seq_one_letter_code
_entity_poly.pdbx_strand_id
1 'polypeptide(L)'
;ADLEVARADWEQAAAAVENLTRALEAMQGEREAEVEMLEERHARDIEAAADRNAASLAAVRETCEGKVDVMRREADADVKNVMAKVIELEGRLDEATQDNRQLRRSLDEAIVRIQTGTEDVIDRAIMKNILLDWHSRRGKDRRQVLEIMASLLHFSEEDRTRVGVEDPRDHLPAGRTLANAVVPPLPRPKRQPEELEGDSVR
;
A
#
# COMPACT_ATOMS: atom_id res chain seq x y z
N ALA A 1 102.11 22.51 63.68
CA ALA A 1 100.98 23.40 63.40
C ALA A 1 100.41 23.11 62.02
N ASP A 2 101.10 23.46 60.91
CA ASP A 2 100.51 23.37 59.55
C ASP A 2 100.14 21.94 59.10
N LEU A 3 100.92 20.93 59.49
CA LEU A 3 100.61 19.53 59.17
C LEU A 3 99.39 18.98 59.92
N GLU A 4 99.07 19.52 61.09
CA GLU A 4 97.89 19.11 61.87
C GLU A 4 96.62 19.76 61.32
N VAL A 5 96.71 21.02 60.90
CA VAL A 5 95.63 21.73 60.19
C VAL A 5 95.31 21.02 58.88
N ALA A 6 96.32 20.68 58.08
CA ALA A 6 96.12 19.95 56.82
C ALA A 6 95.50 18.56 57.01
N ARG A 7 95.80 17.87 58.12
CA ARG A 7 95.17 16.58 58.47
C ARG A 7 93.72 16.76 58.90
N ALA A 8 93.43 17.76 59.74
CA ALA A 8 92.07 18.06 60.16
C ALA A 8 91.19 18.48 58.97
N ASP A 9 91.71 19.30 58.07
CA ASP A 9 91.01 19.70 56.84
C ASP A 9 90.74 18.49 55.92
N TRP A 10 91.71 17.56 55.83
CA TRP A 10 91.53 16.33 55.06
C TRP A 10 90.49 15.39 55.69
N GLU A 11 90.51 15.22 57.01
CA GLU A 11 89.51 14.41 57.73
C GLU A 11 88.10 15.03 57.60
N GLN A 12 87.99 16.35 57.67
CA GLN A 12 86.73 17.06 57.46
C GLN A 12 86.24 16.90 56.02
N ALA A 13 87.12 17.00 55.03
CA ALA A 13 86.78 16.77 53.63
C ALA A 13 86.35 15.32 53.38
N ALA A 14 87.04 14.34 53.98
CA ALA A 14 86.68 12.93 53.89
C ALA A 14 85.29 12.64 54.50
N ALA A 15 85.00 13.21 55.67
CA ALA A 15 83.68 13.09 56.30
C ALA A 15 82.57 13.76 55.47
N ALA A 16 82.86 14.90 54.85
CA ALA A 16 81.92 15.57 53.95
C ALA A 16 81.63 14.73 52.71
N VAL A 17 82.66 14.12 52.10
CA VAL A 17 82.49 13.21 50.96
C VAL A 17 81.67 12.00 51.35
N GLU A 18 81.94 11.38 52.49
CA GLU A 18 81.16 10.23 52.98
C GLU A 18 79.68 10.58 53.20
N ASN A 19 79.41 11.74 53.81
CA ASN A 19 78.04 12.21 54.01
C ASN A 19 77.32 12.48 52.69
N LEU A 20 78.00 13.06 51.70
CA LEU A 20 77.43 13.27 50.37
C LEU A 20 77.17 11.96 49.65
N THR A 21 78.07 10.98 49.74
CA THR A 21 77.87 9.65 49.16
C THR A 21 76.65 8.98 49.78
N ARG A 22 76.51 8.99 51.12
CA ARG A 22 75.33 8.44 51.81
C ARG A 22 74.04 9.16 51.43
N ALA A 23 74.08 10.48 51.30
CA ALA A 23 72.91 11.26 50.88
C ALA A 23 72.50 10.92 49.45
N LEU A 24 73.46 10.74 48.54
CA LEU A 24 73.19 10.32 47.16
C LEU A 24 72.61 8.91 47.10
N GLU A 25 73.15 7.96 47.86
CA GLU A 25 72.63 6.60 47.96
C GLU A 25 71.20 6.59 48.51
N ALA A 26 70.90 7.40 49.54
CA ALA A 26 69.57 7.54 50.08
C ALA A 26 68.58 8.13 49.05
N MET A 27 68.98 9.17 48.31
CA MET A 27 68.17 9.76 47.25
C MET A 27 67.95 8.80 46.08
N GLN A 28 68.96 8.00 45.73
CA GLN A 28 68.83 6.96 44.71
C GLN A 28 67.82 5.90 45.13
N GLY A 29 67.91 5.41 46.37
CA GLY A 29 66.95 4.44 46.92
C GLY A 29 65.53 5.00 47.01
N GLU A 30 65.35 6.26 47.41
CA GLU A 30 64.03 6.90 47.43
C GLU A 30 63.44 7.03 46.02
N ARG A 31 64.26 7.41 45.03
CA ARG A 31 63.83 7.51 43.63
C ARG A 31 63.47 6.14 43.06
N GLU A 32 64.25 5.10 43.35
CA GLU A 32 63.95 3.74 42.90
C GLU A 32 62.62 3.25 43.50
N ALA A 33 62.39 3.50 44.79
CA ALA A 33 61.12 3.18 45.44
C ALA A 33 59.94 3.99 44.87
N GLU A 34 60.15 5.27 44.53
CA GLU A 34 59.13 6.09 43.88
C GLU A 34 58.77 5.55 42.49
N VAL A 35 59.78 5.18 41.68
CA VAL A 35 59.57 4.59 40.35
C VAL A 35 58.79 3.29 40.46
N GLU A 36 59.18 2.38 41.36
CA GLU A 36 58.47 1.11 41.57
C GLU A 36 57.00 1.34 41.97
N MET A 37 56.75 2.31 42.85
CA MET A 37 55.40 2.66 43.29
C MET A 37 54.56 3.27 42.15
N LEU A 38 55.16 4.09 41.29
CA LEU A 38 54.48 4.64 40.11
C LEU A 38 54.19 3.56 39.07
N GLU A 39 55.12 2.64 38.82
CA GLU A 39 54.91 1.50 37.93
C GLU A 39 53.78 0.61 38.43
N GLU A 40 53.73 0.32 39.73
CA GLU A 40 52.66 -0.48 40.33
C GLU A 40 51.29 0.23 40.22
N ARG A 41 51.24 1.55 40.44
CA ARG A 41 50.02 2.34 40.22
C ARG A 41 49.58 2.33 38.76
N HIS A 42 50.51 2.51 37.83
CA HIS A 42 50.20 2.45 36.40
C HIS A 42 49.70 1.07 35.98
N ALA A 43 50.29 -0.01 36.49
CA ALA A 43 49.81 -1.36 36.25
C ALA A 43 48.37 -1.55 36.73
N ARG A 44 48.07 -1.11 37.97
CA ARG A 44 46.70 -1.15 38.53
C ARG A 44 45.71 -0.31 37.71
N ASP A 45 46.11 0.86 37.25
CA ASP A 45 45.25 1.73 36.45
C ASP A 45 44.93 1.12 35.08
N ILE A 46 45.92 0.49 34.44
CA ILE A 46 45.74 -0.23 33.17
C ILE A 46 44.79 -1.42 33.37
N GLU A 47 44.98 -2.20 34.43
CA GLU A 47 44.10 -3.33 34.75
C GLU A 47 42.67 -2.87 35.04
N ALA A 48 42.50 -1.85 35.88
CA ALA A 48 41.18 -1.28 36.17
C ALA A 48 40.51 -0.69 34.91
N ALA A 49 41.27 -0.08 34.00
CA ALA A 49 40.75 0.40 32.73
C ALA A 49 40.34 -0.76 31.81
N ALA A 50 41.13 -1.84 31.76
CA ALA A 50 40.81 -3.03 31.00
C ALA A 50 39.52 -3.69 31.50
N ASP A 51 39.35 -3.81 32.82
CA ASP A 51 38.13 -4.38 33.43
C ASP A 51 36.89 -3.53 33.15
N ARG A 52 36.99 -2.20 33.26
CA ARG A 52 35.89 -1.29 32.90
C ARG A 52 35.51 -1.42 31.43
N ASN A 53 36.49 -1.51 30.55
CA ASN A 53 36.25 -1.69 29.12
C ASN A 53 35.62 -3.05 28.82
N ALA A 54 36.07 -4.12 29.48
CA ALA A 54 35.49 -5.45 29.35
C ALA A 54 34.03 -5.48 29.81
N ALA A 55 33.73 -4.87 30.97
CA ALA A 55 32.36 -4.74 31.48
C ALA A 55 31.46 -3.92 30.55
N SER A 56 31.97 -2.79 30.02
CA SER A 56 31.24 -1.96 29.05
C SER A 56 30.93 -2.73 27.77
N LEU A 57 31.90 -3.46 27.22
CA LEU A 57 31.71 -4.29 26.02
C LEU A 57 30.70 -5.41 26.27
N ALA A 58 30.73 -6.05 27.44
CA ALA A 58 29.76 -7.08 27.80
C ALA A 58 28.34 -6.51 27.85
N ALA A 59 28.14 -5.36 28.50
CA ALA A 59 26.83 -4.71 28.56
C ALA A 59 26.33 -4.28 27.17
N VAL A 60 27.21 -3.77 26.31
CA VAL A 60 26.84 -3.43 24.92
C VAL A 60 26.45 -4.68 24.13
N ARG A 61 27.18 -5.80 24.28
CA ARG A 61 26.82 -7.06 23.62
C ARG A 61 25.46 -7.56 24.07
N GLU A 62 25.21 -7.61 25.36
CA GLU A 62 23.93 -8.08 25.91
C GLU A 62 22.75 -7.21 25.41
N THR A 63 22.91 -5.89 25.41
CA THR A 63 21.87 -4.99 24.88
C THR A 63 21.66 -5.13 23.37
N CYS A 64 22.72 -5.34 22.60
CA CYS A 64 22.63 -5.61 21.17
C CYS A 64 21.94 -6.96 20.88
N GLU A 65 22.33 -8.02 21.60
CA GLU A 65 21.70 -9.34 21.49
C GLU A 65 20.21 -9.28 21.82
N GLY A 66 19.84 -8.60 22.91
CA GLY A 66 18.44 -8.37 23.28
C GLY A 66 17.65 -7.63 22.19
N LYS A 67 18.23 -6.61 21.57
CA LYS A 67 17.59 -5.89 20.45
C LYS A 67 17.42 -6.77 19.22
N VAL A 68 18.43 -7.58 18.87
CA VAL A 68 18.36 -8.52 17.74
C VAL A 68 17.25 -9.53 17.97
N ASP A 69 17.11 -10.05 19.18
CA ASP A 69 16.04 -10.98 19.53
C ASP A 69 14.64 -10.36 19.43
N VAL A 70 14.48 -9.11 19.89
CA VAL A 70 13.21 -8.39 19.75
C VAL A 70 12.88 -8.17 18.27
N MET A 71 13.83 -7.63 17.49
CA MET A 71 13.63 -7.42 16.05
C MET A 71 13.29 -8.72 15.32
N ARG A 72 13.92 -9.84 15.70
CA ARG A 72 13.63 -11.14 15.10
C ARG A 72 12.19 -11.59 15.41
N ARG A 73 11.73 -11.43 16.66
CA ARG A 73 10.36 -11.78 17.04
C ARG A 73 9.32 -10.90 16.33
N GLU A 74 9.60 -9.61 16.20
CA GLU A 74 8.74 -8.67 15.47
C GLU A 74 8.67 -9.05 13.98
N ALA A 75 9.81 -9.30 13.34
CA ALA A 75 9.86 -9.75 11.95
C ALA A 75 9.11 -11.08 11.74
N ASP A 76 9.28 -12.05 12.64
CA ASP A 76 8.56 -13.33 12.59
C ASP A 76 7.03 -13.13 12.74
N ALA A 77 6.61 -12.18 13.57
CA ALA A 77 5.19 -11.83 13.73
C ALA A 77 4.63 -11.17 12.47
N ASP A 78 5.37 -10.24 11.87
CA ASP A 78 4.98 -9.57 10.62
C ASP A 78 4.87 -10.56 9.47
N VAL A 79 5.83 -11.48 9.33
CA VAL A 79 5.77 -12.56 8.32
C VAL A 79 4.53 -13.41 8.52
N LYS A 80 4.20 -13.81 9.76
CA LYS A 80 2.99 -14.58 10.04
C LYS A 80 1.72 -13.81 9.69
N ASN A 81 1.65 -12.52 10.00
CA ASN A 81 0.51 -11.68 9.66
C ASN A 81 0.33 -11.57 8.14
N VAL A 82 1.42 -11.38 7.40
CA VAL A 82 1.40 -11.36 5.93
C VAL A 82 0.93 -12.70 5.37
N MET A 83 1.47 -13.81 5.87
CA MET A 83 1.04 -15.16 5.42
C MET A 83 -0.44 -15.40 5.71
N ALA A 84 -0.94 -15.01 6.88
CA ALA A 84 -2.35 -15.12 7.21
C ALA A 84 -3.23 -14.29 6.24
N LYS A 85 -2.76 -13.08 5.88
CA LYS A 85 -3.48 -12.23 4.93
C LYS A 85 -3.46 -12.80 3.51
N VAL A 86 -2.36 -13.42 3.09
CA VAL A 86 -2.27 -14.11 1.80
C VAL A 86 -3.31 -15.23 1.74
N ILE A 87 -3.37 -16.09 2.76
CA ILE A 87 -4.37 -17.18 2.84
C ILE A 87 -5.81 -16.63 2.78
N GLU A 88 -6.10 -15.55 3.50
CA GLU A 88 -7.41 -14.90 3.46
C GLU A 88 -7.75 -14.39 2.05
N LEU A 89 -6.80 -13.75 1.37
CA LEU A 89 -7.00 -13.23 0.02
C LEU A 89 -7.12 -14.34 -1.03
N GLU A 90 -6.38 -15.44 -0.89
CA GLU A 90 -6.51 -16.63 -1.73
C GLU A 90 -7.91 -17.22 -1.60
N GLY A 91 -8.42 -17.37 -0.37
CA GLY A 91 -9.79 -17.85 -0.14
C GLY A 91 -10.85 -16.95 -0.79
N ARG A 92 -10.71 -15.62 -0.65
CA ARG A 92 -11.61 -14.65 -1.30
C ARG A 92 -11.53 -14.69 -2.83
N LEU A 93 -10.34 -14.94 -3.38
CA LEU A 93 -10.16 -15.08 -4.82
C LEU A 93 -10.88 -16.33 -5.32
N ASP A 94 -10.74 -17.46 -4.61
CA ASP A 94 -11.41 -18.71 -4.94
C ASP A 94 -12.94 -18.56 -4.91
N GLU A 95 -13.50 -17.94 -3.87
CA GLU A 95 -14.93 -17.61 -3.78
C GLU A 95 -15.39 -16.76 -4.98
N ALA A 96 -14.67 -15.68 -5.27
CA ALA A 96 -14.99 -14.81 -6.41
C ALA A 96 -14.92 -15.56 -7.75
N THR A 97 -13.98 -16.50 -7.91
CA THR A 97 -13.89 -17.32 -9.13
C THR A 97 -15.06 -18.30 -9.24
N GLN A 98 -15.51 -18.88 -8.12
CA GLN A 98 -16.65 -19.77 -8.06
C GLN A 98 -17.94 -19.03 -8.41
N ASP A 99 -18.15 -17.84 -7.83
CA ASP A 99 -19.28 -16.97 -8.13
C ASP A 99 -19.30 -16.56 -9.59
N ASN A 100 -18.14 -16.19 -10.16
CA ASN A 100 -18.05 -15.85 -11.58
C ASN A 100 -18.46 -17.03 -12.48
N ARG A 101 -18.01 -18.25 -12.15
CA ARG A 101 -18.40 -19.47 -12.87
C ARG A 101 -19.89 -19.77 -12.72
N GLN A 102 -20.49 -19.49 -11.57
CA GLN A 102 -21.93 -19.68 -11.36
C GLN A 102 -22.75 -18.66 -12.14
N LEU A 103 -22.36 -17.39 -12.12
CA LEU A 103 -23.00 -16.33 -12.89
C LEU A 103 -22.94 -16.58 -14.39
N ARG A 104 -21.78 -17.03 -14.92
CA ARG A 104 -21.64 -17.42 -16.34
C ARG A 104 -22.61 -18.54 -16.71
N ARG A 105 -22.69 -19.60 -15.90
CA ARG A 105 -23.65 -20.69 -16.12
C ARG A 105 -25.10 -20.21 -16.11
N SER A 106 -25.46 -19.38 -15.14
CA SER A 106 -26.82 -18.81 -15.04
C SER A 106 -27.16 -17.93 -16.24
N LEU A 107 -26.19 -17.15 -16.73
CA LEU A 107 -26.34 -16.33 -17.93
C LEU A 107 -26.52 -17.20 -19.18
N ASP A 108 -25.70 -18.25 -19.34
CA ASP A 108 -25.82 -19.19 -20.46
C ASP A 108 -27.19 -19.88 -20.47
N GLU A 109 -27.69 -20.31 -19.31
CA GLU A 109 -29.03 -20.87 -19.16
C GLU A 109 -30.14 -19.85 -19.49
N ALA A 110 -29.96 -18.58 -19.15
CA ALA A 110 -30.90 -17.51 -19.51
C ALA A 110 -30.89 -17.26 -21.03
N ILE A 111 -29.73 -17.24 -21.66
CA ILE A 111 -29.59 -17.10 -23.12
C ILE A 111 -30.28 -18.26 -23.83
N VAL A 112 -30.03 -19.50 -23.40
CA VAL A 112 -30.67 -20.68 -23.99
C VAL A 112 -32.18 -20.62 -23.81
N ARG A 113 -32.69 -20.22 -22.63
CA ARG A 113 -34.13 -20.02 -22.42
C ARG A 113 -34.74 -18.97 -23.34
N ILE A 114 -34.05 -17.86 -23.61
CA ILE A 114 -34.54 -16.84 -24.56
C ILE A 114 -34.53 -17.39 -25.99
N GLN A 115 -33.47 -18.10 -26.38
CA GLN A 115 -33.34 -18.64 -27.74
C GLN A 115 -34.29 -19.81 -28.04
N THR A 116 -34.63 -20.60 -27.02
CA THR A 116 -35.54 -21.76 -27.12
C THR A 116 -36.97 -21.42 -26.69
N GLY A 117 -37.14 -20.29 -26.00
CA GLY A 117 -38.42 -19.77 -25.57
C GLY A 117 -39.28 -19.46 -26.78
N THR A 118 -40.43 -20.13 -26.82
CA THR A 118 -41.55 -19.90 -27.72
C THR A 118 -42.19 -18.53 -27.51
N GLU A 119 -41.41 -17.46 -27.37
CA GLU A 119 -41.92 -16.09 -27.19
C GLU A 119 -42.52 -15.54 -28.49
N ASP A 120 -42.30 -16.21 -29.62
CA ASP A 120 -42.80 -15.81 -30.95
C ASP A 120 -43.77 -16.84 -31.59
N VAL A 121 -44.29 -17.77 -30.79
CA VAL A 121 -45.29 -18.74 -31.28
C VAL A 121 -46.69 -18.20 -31.00
N ILE A 122 -47.18 -17.35 -31.89
CA ILE A 122 -48.59 -16.93 -31.83
C ILE A 122 -49.46 -18.11 -32.24
N ASP A 123 -50.46 -18.42 -31.41
CA ASP A 123 -51.38 -19.52 -31.67
C ASP A 123 -52.07 -19.31 -33.03
N ARG A 124 -51.93 -20.31 -33.91
CA ARG A 124 -52.50 -20.32 -35.25
C ARG A 124 -54.02 -20.11 -35.23
N ALA A 125 -54.71 -20.58 -34.18
CA ALA A 125 -56.14 -20.37 -34.01
C ALA A 125 -56.49 -18.88 -33.78
N ILE A 126 -55.68 -18.18 -32.98
CA ILE A 126 -55.84 -16.75 -32.69
C ILE A 126 -55.62 -15.95 -33.98
N MET A 127 -54.51 -16.18 -34.70
CA MET A 127 -54.25 -15.49 -35.96
C MET A 127 -55.33 -15.73 -37.01
N LYS A 128 -55.84 -16.97 -37.11
CA LYS A 128 -56.95 -17.28 -38.01
C LYS A 128 -58.20 -16.47 -37.67
N ASN A 129 -58.56 -16.38 -36.39
CA ASN A 129 -59.74 -15.63 -35.96
C ASN A 129 -59.60 -14.13 -36.23
N ILE A 130 -58.44 -13.53 -35.94
CA ILE A 130 -58.19 -12.10 -36.19
C ILE A 130 -58.26 -11.82 -37.71
N LEU A 131 -57.71 -12.69 -38.56
CA LEU A 131 -57.79 -12.53 -40.02
C LEU A 131 -59.22 -12.65 -40.54
N LEU A 132 -60.01 -13.58 -40.00
CA LEU A 132 -61.43 -13.74 -40.35
C LEU A 132 -62.25 -12.52 -39.93
N ASP A 133 -62.01 -11.98 -38.74
CA ASP A 133 -62.64 -10.76 -38.23
C ASP A 133 -62.26 -9.54 -39.07
N TRP A 134 -60.98 -9.43 -39.45
CA TRP A 134 -60.50 -8.34 -40.29
C TRP A 134 -61.13 -8.37 -41.69
N HIS A 135 -61.26 -9.55 -42.30
CA HIS A 135 -61.87 -9.71 -43.62
C HIS A 135 -63.37 -9.38 -43.60
N SER A 136 -64.06 -9.72 -42.51
CA SER A 136 -65.51 -9.59 -42.38
C SER A 136 -65.97 -8.16 -42.05
N ARG A 137 -65.09 -7.33 -41.48
CA ARG A 137 -65.39 -5.94 -41.09
C ARG A 137 -65.04 -4.93 -42.18
N ARG A 138 -65.66 -3.74 -42.12
CA ARG A 138 -65.41 -2.61 -43.04
C ARG A 138 -65.26 -1.30 -42.23
N GLY A 139 -64.59 -0.31 -42.80
CA GLY A 139 -64.45 1.01 -42.19
C GLY A 139 -63.65 1.00 -40.88
N LYS A 140 -64.17 1.68 -39.85
CA LYS A 140 -63.46 1.90 -38.57
C LYS A 140 -63.19 0.62 -37.79
N ASP A 141 -64.13 -0.33 -37.80
CA ASP A 141 -63.99 -1.59 -37.06
C ASP A 141 -62.88 -2.48 -37.64
N ARG A 142 -62.62 -2.36 -38.96
CA ARG A 142 -61.49 -3.05 -39.61
C ARG A 142 -60.14 -2.48 -39.16
N ARG A 143 -60.08 -1.17 -38.91
CA ARG A 143 -58.87 -0.51 -38.40
C ARG A 143 -58.56 -0.92 -36.96
N GLN A 144 -59.59 -1.07 -36.11
CA GLN A 144 -59.42 -1.60 -34.74
C GLN A 144 -58.86 -3.02 -34.74
N VAL A 145 -59.32 -3.90 -35.65
CA VAL A 145 -58.75 -5.26 -35.75
C VAL A 145 -57.29 -5.22 -36.23
N LEU A 146 -56.92 -4.30 -37.12
CA LEU A 146 -55.51 -4.11 -37.53
C LEU A 146 -54.65 -3.60 -36.39
N GLU A 147 -55.18 -2.71 -35.54
CA GLU A 147 -54.47 -2.19 -34.38
C GLU A 147 -54.18 -3.31 -33.36
N ILE A 148 -55.17 -4.16 -33.09
CA ILE A 148 -55.00 -5.36 -32.26
C ILE A 148 -53.96 -6.31 -32.88
N MET A 149 -54.04 -6.55 -34.19
CA MET A 149 -53.08 -7.40 -34.91
C MET A 149 -51.66 -6.84 -34.87
N ALA A 150 -51.50 -5.52 -35.06
CA ALA A 150 -50.21 -4.83 -34.99
C ALA A 150 -49.60 -4.86 -33.58
N SER A 151 -50.44 -4.80 -32.54
CA SER A 151 -49.99 -4.93 -31.15
C SER A 151 -49.57 -6.37 -30.79
N LEU A 152 -50.31 -7.37 -31.30
CA LEU A 152 -50.05 -8.79 -31.05
C LEU A 152 -48.83 -9.32 -31.80
N LEU A 153 -48.58 -8.82 -33.02
CA LEU A 153 -47.44 -9.18 -33.86
C LEU A 153 -46.23 -8.26 -33.68
N HIS A 154 -46.27 -7.34 -32.69
CA HIS A 154 -45.20 -6.38 -32.44
C HIS A 154 -44.73 -5.62 -33.69
N PHE A 155 -45.68 -5.11 -34.50
CA PHE A 155 -45.35 -4.32 -35.69
C PHE A 155 -44.53 -3.09 -35.33
N SER A 156 -43.46 -2.88 -36.10
CA SER A 156 -42.66 -1.66 -36.05
C SER A 156 -43.51 -0.43 -36.44
N GLU A 157 -43.06 0.77 -36.09
CA GLU A 157 -43.73 2.02 -36.50
C GLU A 157 -43.87 2.11 -38.03
N GLU A 158 -42.85 1.67 -38.77
CA GLU A 158 -42.90 1.60 -40.24
C GLU A 158 -44.01 0.66 -40.74
N ASP A 159 -44.18 -0.51 -40.11
CA ASP A 159 -45.20 -1.48 -40.49
C ASP A 159 -46.62 -0.96 -40.16
N ARG A 160 -46.78 -0.29 -39.01
CA ARG A 160 -48.04 0.35 -38.59
C ARG A 160 -48.49 1.43 -39.56
N THR A 161 -47.55 2.25 -40.05
CA THR A 161 -47.81 3.23 -41.11
C THR A 161 -48.23 2.53 -42.41
N ARG A 162 -47.56 1.44 -42.82
CA ARG A 162 -47.88 0.71 -44.06
C ARG A 162 -49.27 0.05 -44.05
N VAL A 163 -49.71 -0.46 -42.91
CA VAL A 163 -51.04 -1.08 -42.77
C VAL A 163 -52.17 -0.07 -42.51
N GLY A 164 -51.85 1.24 -42.44
CA GLY A 164 -52.83 2.29 -42.23
C GLY A 164 -53.45 2.30 -40.84
N VAL A 165 -52.72 1.81 -39.84
CA VAL A 165 -53.12 1.88 -38.42
C VAL A 165 -52.87 3.28 -37.88
N GLU A 166 -51.76 3.91 -38.27
CA GLU A 166 -51.46 5.32 -37.99
C GLU A 166 -52.18 6.24 -38.99
N ASP A 167 -52.87 7.26 -38.47
CA ASP A 167 -53.43 8.31 -39.31
C ASP A 167 -52.28 9.27 -39.66
N PRO A 168 -51.97 9.54 -40.94
CA PRO A 168 -50.93 10.50 -41.32
C PRO A 168 -51.23 11.96 -40.88
N ARG A 169 -52.34 12.17 -40.15
CA ARG A 169 -52.79 13.46 -39.63
C ARG A 169 -52.43 13.71 -38.16
N ASP A 170 -52.03 12.68 -37.40
CA ASP A 170 -51.65 12.83 -35.99
C ASP A 170 -50.15 13.12 -35.78
N HIS A 171 -49.34 13.12 -36.84
CA HIS A 171 -47.90 13.46 -36.78
C HIS A 171 -47.57 14.87 -37.27
N LEU A 172 -48.55 15.78 -37.35
CA LEU A 172 -48.21 17.20 -37.40
C LEU A 172 -47.83 17.64 -35.97
N PRO A 173 -46.57 18.01 -35.68
CA PRO A 173 -46.24 18.60 -34.40
C PRO A 173 -46.97 19.95 -34.31
N ALA A 174 -48.04 19.95 -33.53
CA ALA A 174 -48.72 21.17 -33.12
C ALA A 174 -47.71 22.08 -32.42
N GLY A 175 -47.62 23.32 -32.88
CA GLY A 175 -47.14 24.41 -32.03
C GLY A 175 -45.67 24.77 -32.16
N ARG A 176 -45.27 25.21 -33.35
CA ARG A 176 -44.22 26.22 -33.49
C ARG A 176 -44.72 27.52 -32.84
N THR A 177 -44.46 27.72 -31.54
CA THR A 177 -44.44 29.06 -30.92
C THR A 177 -43.00 29.38 -30.54
N LEU A 178 -42.41 30.29 -31.31
CA LEU A 178 -41.19 30.99 -30.97
C LEU A 178 -41.45 31.88 -29.75
N ALA A 179 -40.85 31.54 -28.62
CA ALA A 179 -40.58 32.48 -27.55
C ALA A 179 -39.12 32.31 -27.13
N ASN A 180 -38.35 33.37 -27.38
CA ASN A 180 -36.95 33.59 -27.00
C ASN A 180 -36.57 32.94 -25.65
N ALA A 181 -35.78 31.88 -25.71
CA ALA A 181 -34.87 31.52 -24.63
C ALA A 181 -33.46 31.49 -25.22
N VAL A 182 -32.73 32.58 -25.03
CA VAL A 182 -31.29 32.68 -25.29
C VAL A 182 -30.59 31.64 -24.43
N VAL A 183 -30.10 30.57 -25.07
CA VAL A 183 -29.21 29.60 -24.42
C VAL A 183 -27.81 30.22 -24.43
N PRO A 184 -27.17 30.47 -23.27
CA PRO A 184 -25.81 30.97 -23.25
C PRO A 184 -24.85 29.88 -23.78
N PRO A 185 -23.83 30.23 -24.57
CA PRO A 185 -22.90 29.26 -25.11
C PRO A 185 -22.08 28.63 -23.97
N LEU A 186 -22.12 27.30 -23.88
CA LEU A 186 -21.31 26.51 -22.96
C LEU A 186 -19.82 26.83 -23.18
N PRO A 187 -19.04 27.11 -22.12
CA PRO A 187 -17.60 27.32 -22.25
C PRO A 187 -16.92 26.02 -22.67
N ARG A 188 -16.02 26.13 -23.66
CA ARG A 188 -15.18 25.01 -24.11
C ARG A 188 -14.36 24.48 -22.92
N PRO A 189 -14.23 23.15 -22.74
CA PRO A 189 -13.32 22.60 -21.74
C PRO A 189 -11.88 22.96 -22.11
N LYS A 190 -11.27 23.87 -21.34
CA LYS A 190 -9.80 24.05 -21.30
C LYS A 190 -9.24 22.97 -20.38
N ARG A 191 -9.03 21.76 -20.89
CA ARG A 191 -8.06 20.82 -20.33
C ARG A 191 -7.31 20.19 -21.49
N GLN A 192 -6.10 20.69 -21.73
CA GLN A 192 -5.11 20.01 -22.55
C GLN A 192 -4.69 18.75 -21.80
N PRO A 193 -4.61 17.57 -22.44
CA PRO A 193 -4.26 16.31 -21.80
C PRO A 193 -2.76 16.15 -21.50
N GLU A 194 -1.98 17.23 -21.52
CA GLU A 194 -0.50 17.19 -21.40
C GLU A 194 0.06 17.69 -20.05
N GLU A 195 -0.79 18.00 -19.06
CA GLU A 195 -0.34 18.52 -17.73
C GLU A 195 -0.64 17.59 -16.54
N LEU A 196 -0.81 16.29 -16.76
CA LEU A 196 -0.87 15.29 -15.66
C LEU A 196 0.38 14.41 -15.68
N GLU A 197 1.54 15.06 -15.56
CA GLU A 197 2.81 14.43 -15.21
C GLU A 197 3.45 15.26 -14.10
N GLY A 198 3.69 14.64 -12.93
CA GLY A 198 4.33 15.27 -11.77
C GLY A 198 3.50 15.13 -10.50
N ASP A 199 3.67 14.07 -9.71
CA ASP A 199 4.73 13.92 -8.70
C ASP A 199 4.30 14.43 -7.31
N SER A 200 4.74 13.69 -6.29
CA SER A 200 4.66 13.91 -4.84
C SER A 200 3.45 13.34 -4.07
N VAL A 201 3.63 12.12 -3.54
CA VAL A 201 3.52 11.89 -2.08
C VAL A 201 4.71 11.02 -1.65
N ARG A 202 5.48 11.58 -0.73
CA ARG A 202 6.57 10.95 0.05
C ARG A 202 6.01 9.98 1.09
#